data_AF-A0A367WZX7-F1
#
_entry.id   AF-A0A367WZX7-F1
#
_cell.length_a   1.000
_cell.length_b   1.000
_cell.length_c   1.000
_cell.angle_alpha   90.00
_cell.angle_beta   90.00
_cell.angle_gamma   90.00
#
_symmetry.space_group_name_H-M   'P 1'
#
loop_
_entity.id
_entity.type
_entity.pdbx_description
1 polymer ?
#
loop_
_entity_poly.entity_id
_entity_poly.type
_entity_poly.pdbx_seq_one_letter_code
_entity_poly.pdbx_strand_id
1 'polypeptide(L)'
;MDPHQPSRRARQFSCWRGIFAHTRYGLVPLILLSTAPIGSAQAATFNVTNTADSGAGSLRQAIFDANAAGGTNTIDVQNGLGTITLTSGDLNALNSNITLNGNGNTLSGNNAFRGLFVYSGTVAINDLTIENAVASGGDAGQAAGGGAGLGGALFVKDGANVTISNLVAQNNAATGGDGGAQTTAGITGGGGGMGGDGGVAVAGNSGGGGGLGSGATGGSNVGNGGDGIAQGEGAGGDGANLGGGGGTGGNNGGGGGS
;
A
#
# COMPACT_ATOMS: atom_id res chain seq x y z
N MET A 1 50.36 66.96 10.29
CA MET A 1 50.91 66.06 11.31
C MET A 1 49.97 64.88 11.41
N ASP A 2 50.30 63.80 10.69
CA ASP A 2 49.74 62.48 10.96
C ASP A 2 50.77 61.45 10.48
N PRO A 3 51.39 60.66 11.39
CA PRO A 3 52.42 59.71 11.02
C PRO A 3 51.93 58.25 11.02
N HIS A 4 52.51 57.51 10.08
CA HIS A 4 52.91 56.10 10.20
C HIS A 4 51.86 54.97 10.12
N GLN A 5 51.80 54.41 8.90
CA GLN A 5 51.67 52.97 8.63
C GLN A 5 52.76 52.13 9.35
N PRO A 6 52.43 50.86 9.68
CA PRO A 6 53.22 49.72 9.17
C PRO A 6 52.32 48.52 8.79
N SER A 7 52.67 47.54 7.96
CA SER A 7 53.79 47.32 7.06
C SER A 7 53.59 45.97 6.33
N ARG A 8 54.15 45.86 5.11
CA ARG A 8 54.71 44.63 4.47
C ARG A 8 53.70 43.56 4.00
N ARG A 9 53.83 42.91 2.83
CA ARG A 9 54.88 42.79 1.80
C ARG A 9 54.22 42.04 0.61
N ALA A 10 54.36 42.53 -0.64
CA ALA A 10 55.28 42.02 -1.68
C ALA A 10 54.80 40.73 -2.37
N ARG A 11 54.88 40.48 -3.69
CA ARG A 11 55.44 41.07 -4.93
C ARG A 11 54.83 40.20 -6.06
N GLN A 12 54.18 40.71 -7.10
CA GLN A 12 54.70 41.30 -8.35
C GLN A 12 55.52 40.38 -9.28
N PHE A 13 55.03 40.32 -10.54
CA PHE A 13 55.67 39.93 -11.83
C PHE A 13 55.94 38.44 -12.06
N SER A 14 55.90 37.87 -13.28
CA SER A 14 56.18 38.39 -14.62
C SER A 14 55.69 37.40 -15.69
N CYS A 15 55.21 37.94 -16.83
CA CYS A 15 55.30 37.45 -18.22
C CYS A 15 55.92 36.07 -18.53
N TRP A 16 55.27 35.30 -19.43
CA TRP A 16 55.87 34.91 -20.73
C TRP A 16 54.82 34.30 -21.69
N ARG A 17 54.77 34.81 -22.92
CA ARG A 17 54.09 34.29 -24.12
C ARG A 17 54.81 33.07 -24.70
N GLY A 18 54.07 32.11 -25.27
CA GLY A 18 54.62 31.08 -26.16
C GLY A 18 53.54 30.48 -27.07
N ILE A 19 53.66 30.70 -28.39
CA ILE A 19 52.90 30.03 -29.45
C ILE A 19 53.82 28.94 -30.02
N PHE A 20 53.41 27.67 -30.05
CA PHE A 20 53.98 26.63 -30.91
C PHE A 20 52.92 25.58 -31.28
N ALA A 21 53.18 24.92 -32.40
CA ALA A 21 52.25 24.27 -33.31
C ALA A 21 52.00 22.76 -33.05
N HIS A 22 50.92 22.25 -33.66
CA HIS A 22 50.65 20.87 -34.12
C HIS A 22 50.60 19.71 -33.10
N THR A 23 49.47 19.00 -33.04
CA THR A 23 49.31 17.57 -33.41
C THR A 23 48.04 16.96 -32.77
N ARG A 24 47.26 16.25 -33.57
CA ARG A 24 45.97 15.61 -33.25
C ARG A 24 46.15 14.39 -32.35
N TYR A 25 45.40 14.28 -31.26
CA TYR A 25 45.01 12.99 -30.66
C TYR A 25 43.62 13.10 -30.03
N GLY A 26 42.66 12.38 -30.60
CA GLY A 26 41.31 12.25 -30.06
C GLY A 26 41.30 11.31 -28.87
N LEU A 27 40.71 11.76 -27.75
CA LEU A 27 40.37 10.92 -26.61
C LEU A 27 38.88 10.58 -26.69
N VAL A 28 38.58 9.35 -27.10
CA VAL A 28 37.25 8.74 -26.99
C VAL A 28 37.10 8.24 -25.56
N PRO A 29 36.07 8.63 -24.78
CA PRO A 29 35.85 8.04 -23.47
C PRO A 29 35.29 6.62 -23.67
N LEU A 30 36.01 5.63 -23.17
CA LEU A 30 35.58 4.25 -23.07
C LEU A 30 34.52 4.16 -21.96
N ILE A 31 33.24 4.19 -22.36
CA ILE A 31 32.13 3.87 -21.48
C ILE A 31 32.19 2.36 -21.21
N LEU A 32 32.69 1.99 -20.03
CA LEU A 32 32.57 0.64 -19.48
C LEU A 32 31.09 0.42 -19.14
N LEU A 33 30.34 -0.08 -20.12
CA LEU A 33 28.96 -0.50 -19.97
C LEU A 33 28.98 -1.80 -19.14
N SER A 34 28.88 -1.67 -17.81
CA SER A 34 28.69 -2.82 -16.93
C SER A 34 27.34 -3.45 -17.26
N THR A 35 27.34 -4.50 -18.07
CA THR A 35 26.15 -5.32 -18.31
C THR A 35 25.86 -6.07 -17.03
N ALA A 36 25.09 -5.45 -16.13
CA ALA A 36 24.42 -6.18 -15.08
C ALA A 36 23.56 -7.26 -15.76
N PRO A 37 23.66 -8.54 -15.35
CA PRO A 37 22.75 -9.54 -15.85
C PRO A 37 21.33 -9.09 -15.49
N ILE A 38 20.52 -8.81 -16.52
CA ILE A 38 19.08 -8.68 -16.36
C ILE A 38 18.63 -10.09 -15.99
N GLY A 39 18.47 -10.34 -14.68
CA GLY A 39 17.89 -11.59 -14.21
C GLY A 39 16.54 -11.74 -14.89
N SER A 40 16.37 -12.79 -15.68
CA SER A 40 15.07 -13.19 -16.19
C SER A 40 14.15 -13.32 -14.98
N ALA A 41 13.13 -12.47 -14.87
CA ALA A 41 12.09 -12.65 -13.87
C ALA A 41 11.37 -13.97 -14.23
N GLN A 42 11.76 -15.06 -13.56
CA GLN A 42 11.12 -16.34 -13.76
C GLN A 42 9.76 -16.28 -13.09
N ALA A 43 8.70 -16.54 -13.85
CA ALA A 43 7.36 -16.63 -13.29
C ALA A 43 7.31 -17.79 -12.29
N ALA A 44 7.11 -17.47 -11.01
CA ALA A 44 6.92 -18.48 -9.97
C ALA A 44 5.45 -18.91 -9.94
N THR A 45 5.21 -20.18 -9.58
CA THR A 45 3.87 -20.71 -9.32
C THR A 45 3.75 -21.05 -7.84
N PHE A 46 2.73 -20.48 -7.18
CA PHE A 46 2.39 -20.73 -5.79
C PHE A 46 1.09 -21.54 -5.75
N ASN A 47 1.20 -22.81 -5.35
CA ASN A 47 0.06 -23.73 -5.35
C ASN A 47 -0.73 -23.62 -4.04
N VAL A 48 -2.05 -23.50 -4.16
CA VAL A 48 -2.99 -23.67 -3.03
C VAL A 48 -3.47 -25.12 -3.06
N THR A 49 -3.20 -25.86 -2.00
CA THR A 49 -3.41 -27.33 -1.93
C THR A 49 -4.41 -27.74 -0.86
N ASN A 50 -4.92 -26.79 -0.08
CA ASN A 50 -5.93 -27.04 0.93
C ASN A 50 -6.85 -25.82 1.12
N THR A 51 -7.94 -26.01 1.87
CA THR A 51 -8.93 -24.98 2.18
C THR A 51 -8.72 -24.29 3.53
N ALA A 52 -7.59 -24.53 4.19
CA ALA A 52 -7.28 -23.85 5.44
C ALA A 52 -7.14 -22.34 5.20
N ASP A 53 -7.62 -21.54 6.15
CA ASP A 53 -7.57 -20.08 6.06
C ASP A 53 -6.13 -19.52 6.17
N SER A 54 -5.23 -20.25 6.82
CA SER A 54 -3.82 -19.86 6.96
C SER A 54 -2.90 -21.08 7.05
N GLY A 55 -1.59 -20.82 6.94
CA GLY A 55 -0.55 -21.85 6.95
C GLY A 55 -0.19 -22.39 5.57
N ALA A 56 0.77 -23.32 5.54
CA ALA A 56 1.31 -23.86 4.30
C ALA A 56 0.21 -24.45 3.39
N GLY A 57 0.25 -24.10 2.10
CA GLY A 57 -0.72 -24.56 1.10
C GLY A 57 -2.06 -23.83 1.12
N SER A 58 -2.27 -22.84 1.99
CA SER A 58 -3.46 -21.97 1.98
C SER A 58 -3.37 -20.86 0.91
N LEU A 59 -4.52 -20.32 0.50
CA LEU A 59 -4.58 -19.17 -0.39
C LEU A 59 -3.90 -17.93 0.22
N ARG A 60 -4.10 -17.72 1.52
CA ARG A 60 -3.46 -16.62 2.26
C ARG A 60 -1.94 -16.69 2.17
N GLN A 61 -1.36 -17.86 2.39
CA GLN A 61 0.09 -18.05 2.29
C GLN A 61 0.57 -17.87 0.85
N ALA A 62 -0.15 -18.40 -0.14
CA ALA A 62 0.22 -18.25 -1.56
C ALA A 62 0.22 -16.78 -2.01
N ILE A 63 -0.77 -15.98 -1.57
CA ILE A 63 -0.80 -14.54 -1.81
C ILE A 63 0.40 -13.85 -1.14
N PHE A 64 0.69 -14.19 0.12
CA PHE A 64 1.82 -13.61 0.84
C PHE A 64 3.14 -13.89 0.10
N ASP A 65 3.37 -15.13 -0.30
CA ASP A 65 4.61 -15.53 -0.98
C ASP A 65 4.71 -14.90 -2.38
N ALA A 66 3.59 -14.80 -3.12
CA ALA A 66 3.56 -14.18 -4.45
C ALA A 66 3.80 -12.67 -4.42
N ASN A 67 3.33 -11.98 -3.38
CA ASN A 67 3.64 -10.57 -3.15
C ASN A 67 5.13 -10.39 -2.83
N ALA A 68 5.68 -11.21 -1.94
CA ALA A 68 7.07 -11.12 -1.51
C ALA A 68 8.09 -11.48 -2.62
N ALA A 69 7.73 -12.36 -3.54
CA ALA A 69 8.60 -12.76 -4.64
C ALA A 69 8.83 -11.65 -5.69
N GLY A 70 7.90 -10.69 -5.81
CA GLY A 70 7.92 -9.68 -6.87
C GLY A 70 7.79 -10.28 -8.27
N GLY A 71 7.93 -9.44 -9.32
CA GLY A 71 7.79 -9.90 -10.70
C GLY A 71 6.36 -10.30 -11.09
N THR A 72 6.23 -11.25 -12.02
CA THR A 72 4.95 -11.78 -12.50
C THR A 72 4.78 -13.23 -12.07
N ASN A 73 3.83 -13.48 -11.18
CA ASN A 73 3.63 -14.77 -10.54
C ASN A 73 2.27 -15.38 -10.89
N THR A 74 2.15 -16.69 -10.69
CA THR A 74 0.88 -17.41 -10.78
C THR A 74 0.53 -17.97 -9.41
N ILE A 75 -0.70 -17.75 -8.96
CA ILE A 75 -1.32 -18.46 -7.85
C ILE A 75 -2.28 -19.47 -8.46
N ASP A 76 -2.03 -20.75 -8.25
CA ASP A 76 -2.81 -21.84 -8.85
C ASP A 76 -3.53 -22.62 -7.75
N VAL A 77 -4.86 -22.47 -7.69
CA VAL A 77 -5.69 -23.18 -6.73
C VAL A 77 -5.97 -24.57 -7.25
N GLN A 78 -5.57 -25.61 -6.51
CA GLN A 78 -5.78 -26.98 -6.96
C GLN A 78 -7.26 -27.22 -7.28
N ASN A 79 -7.53 -27.89 -8.41
CA ASN A 79 -8.89 -28.21 -8.80
C ASN A 79 -9.59 -29.08 -7.75
N GLY A 80 -10.84 -28.78 -7.45
CA GLY A 80 -11.69 -29.60 -6.57
C GLY A 80 -11.43 -29.44 -5.06
N LEU A 81 -10.77 -28.38 -4.61
CA LEU A 81 -10.67 -28.07 -3.17
C LEU A 81 -12.02 -27.65 -2.56
N GLY A 82 -12.89 -27.04 -3.36
CA GLY A 82 -14.20 -26.55 -2.91
C GLY A 82 -14.10 -25.13 -2.33
N THR A 83 -14.64 -24.94 -1.12
CA THR A 83 -14.74 -23.61 -0.50
C THR A 83 -13.58 -23.34 0.46
N ILE A 84 -12.80 -22.30 0.17
CA ILE A 84 -11.81 -21.68 1.05
C ILE A 84 -12.55 -20.60 1.86
N THR A 85 -12.72 -20.84 3.16
CA THR A 85 -13.49 -19.93 4.04
C THR A 85 -12.56 -19.10 4.90
N LEU A 86 -12.70 -17.78 4.85
CA LEU A 86 -11.93 -16.86 5.68
C LEU A 86 -12.44 -16.88 7.13
N THR A 87 -11.52 -16.97 8.10
CA THR A 87 -11.86 -17.07 9.54
C THR A 87 -11.02 -16.17 10.45
N SER A 88 -9.86 -15.71 9.99
CA SER A 88 -8.86 -14.98 10.78
C SER A 88 -8.61 -13.55 10.29
N GLY A 89 -9.40 -13.06 9.35
CA GLY A 89 -9.27 -11.70 8.81
C GLY A 89 -9.33 -11.63 7.29
N ASP A 90 -9.28 -10.41 6.77
CA ASP A 90 -9.14 -10.13 5.34
C ASP A 90 -7.85 -10.75 4.77
N LEU A 91 -7.88 -11.19 3.50
CA LEU A 91 -6.66 -11.60 2.78
C LEU A 91 -5.71 -10.41 2.60
N ASN A 92 -4.42 -10.70 2.49
CA ASN A 92 -3.47 -9.68 2.04
C ASN A 92 -3.88 -9.12 0.67
N ALA A 93 -3.71 -7.82 0.47
CA ALA A 93 -3.96 -7.21 -0.81
C ALA A 93 -2.97 -7.73 -1.87
N LEU A 94 -3.44 -7.90 -3.10
CA LEU A 94 -2.58 -8.21 -4.24
C LEU A 94 -1.85 -6.93 -4.65
N ASN A 95 -0.51 -6.92 -4.56
CA ASN A 95 0.32 -5.74 -4.83
C ASN A 95 1.50 -6.03 -5.79
N SER A 96 1.41 -7.12 -6.55
CA SER A 96 2.35 -7.50 -7.61
C SER A 96 1.59 -8.00 -8.85
N ASN A 97 2.30 -8.35 -9.93
CA ASN A 97 1.63 -8.90 -11.11
C ASN A 97 1.28 -10.37 -10.84
N ILE A 98 -0.01 -10.71 -10.84
CA ILE A 98 -0.49 -12.03 -10.41
C ILE A 98 -1.53 -12.57 -11.40
N THR A 99 -1.33 -13.81 -11.85
CA THR A 99 -2.42 -14.62 -12.42
C THR A 99 -2.97 -15.53 -11.33
N LEU A 100 -4.21 -15.32 -10.91
CA LEU A 100 -4.93 -16.17 -9.95
C LEU A 100 -5.86 -17.12 -10.71
N ASN A 101 -5.51 -18.39 -10.74
CA ASN A 101 -6.36 -19.45 -11.28
C ASN A 101 -7.15 -20.08 -10.14
N GLY A 102 -8.43 -19.76 -10.05
CA GLY A 102 -9.36 -20.33 -9.07
C GLY A 102 -9.76 -21.77 -9.40
N ASN A 103 -9.67 -22.20 -10.67
CA ASN A 103 -9.97 -23.56 -11.13
C ASN A 103 -11.34 -24.10 -10.63
N GLY A 104 -12.35 -23.25 -10.61
CA GLY A 104 -13.72 -23.56 -10.20
C GLY A 104 -13.97 -23.57 -8.69
N ASN A 105 -12.95 -23.24 -7.87
CA ASN A 105 -13.09 -23.19 -6.41
C ASN A 105 -13.82 -21.91 -5.95
N THR A 106 -14.18 -21.89 -4.67
CA THR A 106 -14.89 -20.77 -4.03
C THR A 106 -14.04 -20.13 -2.94
N LEU A 107 -13.94 -18.80 -2.95
CA LEU A 107 -13.48 -17.98 -1.83
C LEU A 107 -14.71 -17.44 -1.10
N SER A 108 -14.91 -17.86 0.16
CA SER A 108 -15.98 -17.36 1.01
C SER A 108 -15.44 -16.37 2.04
N GLY A 109 -15.95 -15.15 2.04
CA GLY A 109 -15.67 -14.15 3.07
C GLY A 109 -16.43 -14.39 4.38
N ASN A 110 -17.19 -15.48 4.49
CA ASN A 110 -17.86 -15.91 5.70
C ASN A 110 -18.78 -14.85 6.35
N ASN A 111 -19.38 -14.00 5.53
CA ASN A 111 -20.21 -12.86 5.91
C ASN A 111 -19.51 -11.82 6.82
N ALA A 112 -18.18 -11.83 6.87
CA ALA A 112 -17.41 -11.00 7.80
C ALA A 112 -16.18 -10.34 7.15
N PHE A 113 -15.61 -10.98 6.15
CA PHE A 113 -14.34 -10.58 5.54
C PHE A 113 -14.51 -10.23 4.08
N ARG A 114 -13.61 -9.35 3.61
CA ARG A 114 -13.52 -8.95 2.22
C ARG A 114 -13.13 -10.12 1.33
N GLY A 115 -13.52 -10.02 0.06
CA GLY A 115 -12.97 -10.86 -1.00
C GLY A 115 -11.58 -10.37 -1.38
N LEU A 116 -11.34 -10.20 -2.69
CA LEU A 116 -10.03 -9.80 -3.19
C LEU A 116 -9.88 -8.27 -3.20
N PHE A 117 -8.74 -7.79 -2.70
CA PHE A 117 -8.34 -6.38 -2.84
C PHE A 117 -7.13 -6.30 -3.76
N VAL A 118 -7.29 -5.69 -4.93
CA VAL A 118 -6.18 -5.44 -5.86
C VAL A 118 -5.65 -4.04 -5.62
N TYR A 119 -4.50 -3.96 -4.98
CA TYR A 119 -3.86 -2.71 -4.58
C TYR A 119 -3.01 -2.10 -5.70
N SER A 120 -2.27 -2.93 -6.42
CA SER A 120 -1.41 -2.50 -7.54
C SER A 120 -1.10 -3.69 -8.47
N GLY A 121 -0.39 -3.42 -9.56
CA GLY A 121 0.04 -4.44 -10.52
C GLY A 121 -1.01 -4.77 -11.58
N THR A 122 -0.67 -5.76 -12.41
CA THR A 122 -1.57 -6.35 -13.40
C THR A 122 -2.02 -7.72 -12.91
N VAL A 123 -3.31 -7.87 -12.63
CA VAL A 123 -3.89 -9.09 -12.09
C VAL A 123 -4.86 -9.72 -13.08
N ALA A 124 -4.73 -11.03 -13.31
CA ALA A 124 -5.73 -11.83 -13.98
C ALA A 124 -6.43 -12.74 -12.97
N ILE A 125 -7.75 -12.79 -12.96
CA ILE A 125 -8.55 -13.67 -12.08
C ILE A 125 -9.38 -14.60 -12.96
N ASN A 126 -9.10 -15.89 -12.87
CA ASN A 126 -9.70 -16.92 -13.72
C ASN A 126 -10.48 -17.93 -12.88
N ASP A 127 -11.68 -18.29 -13.32
CA ASP A 127 -12.44 -19.46 -12.82
C ASP A 127 -12.58 -19.50 -11.29
N LEU A 128 -13.10 -18.42 -10.69
CA LEU A 128 -13.24 -18.30 -9.24
C LEU A 128 -14.68 -17.90 -8.88
N THR A 129 -15.23 -18.47 -7.81
CA THR A 129 -16.42 -17.91 -7.16
C THR A 129 -15.99 -17.14 -5.92
N ILE A 130 -16.46 -15.91 -5.76
CA ILE A 130 -16.32 -15.15 -4.51
C ILE A 130 -17.71 -14.96 -3.92
N GLU A 131 -17.89 -15.45 -2.69
CA GLU A 131 -19.18 -15.42 -2.03
C GLU A 131 -19.13 -14.93 -0.59
N ASN A 132 -20.29 -14.46 -0.12
CA ASN A 132 -20.50 -14.09 1.27
C ASN A 132 -19.41 -13.14 1.79
N ALA A 133 -18.85 -12.32 0.90
CA ALA A 133 -17.75 -11.43 1.23
C ALA A 133 -18.30 -10.05 1.58
N VAL A 134 -17.86 -9.53 2.72
CA VAL A 134 -18.34 -8.28 3.28
C VAL A 134 -17.17 -7.32 3.42
N ALA A 135 -17.20 -6.25 2.63
CA ALA A 135 -16.31 -5.12 2.83
C ALA A 135 -16.99 -4.13 3.78
N SER A 136 -16.47 -3.99 5.00
CA SER A 136 -16.90 -2.96 5.94
C SER A 136 -15.96 -1.75 5.88
N GLY A 137 -16.50 -0.55 5.90
CA GLY A 137 -15.77 0.63 6.33
C GLY A 137 -15.47 0.53 7.81
N GLY A 138 -14.38 1.13 8.26
CA GLY A 138 -14.14 1.31 9.69
C GLY A 138 -14.99 2.45 10.23
N ASP A 139 -15.30 2.39 11.51
CA ASP A 139 -16.07 3.43 12.17
C ASP A 139 -15.19 4.66 12.43
N ALA A 140 -15.80 5.83 12.52
CA ALA A 140 -15.06 7.05 12.78
C ALA A 140 -14.78 7.23 14.28
N GLY A 141 -13.70 7.95 14.58
CA GLY A 141 -13.53 8.66 15.84
C GLY A 141 -14.52 9.82 15.97
N GLN A 142 -14.49 10.51 17.11
CA GLN A 142 -15.46 11.56 17.47
C GLN A 142 -15.58 12.65 16.40
N ALA A 143 -16.79 13.10 16.08
CA ALA A 143 -17.02 14.19 15.12
C ALA A 143 -16.38 13.98 13.72
N ALA A 144 -16.12 12.73 13.30
CA ALA A 144 -15.54 12.39 12.01
C ALA A 144 -16.47 11.51 11.15
N GLY A 145 -16.15 11.36 9.87
CA GLY A 145 -16.89 10.49 8.93
C GLY A 145 -16.44 9.04 8.99
N GLY A 146 -17.40 8.11 8.86
CA GLY A 146 -17.11 6.68 8.74
C GLY A 146 -16.44 6.32 7.42
N GLY A 147 -15.76 5.18 7.40
CA GLY A 147 -15.04 4.67 6.25
C GLY A 147 -15.94 4.02 5.21
N ALA A 148 -15.39 3.76 4.01
CA ALA A 148 -16.14 3.13 2.93
C ALA A 148 -15.92 1.60 2.88
N GLY A 149 -17.01 0.83 2.81
CA GLY A 149 -16.99 -0.61 2.60
C GLY A 149 -16.83 -1.02 1.14
N LEU A 150 -15.80 -0.55 0.45
CA LEU A 150 -15.70 -0.71 -1.00
C LEU A 150 -15.36 -2.16 -1.41
N GLY A 151 -16.09 -2.68 -2.40
CA GLY A 151 -15.76 -3.91 -3.12
C GLY A 151 -15.83 -5.19 -2.29
N GLY A 152 -17.02 -5.57 -1.83
CA GLY A 152 -17.25 -6.80 -1.05
C GLY A 152 -16.58 -8.04 -1.65
N ALA A 153 -16.84 -8.32 -2.94
CA ALA A 153 -16.23 -9.43 -3.66
C ALA A 153 -14.82 -9.10 -4.18
N LEU A 154 -14.71 -7.94 -4.83
CA LEU A 154 -13.51 -7.49 -5.51
C LEU A 154 -13.45 -5.97 -5.44
N PHE A 155 -12.35 -5.43 -4.94
CA PHE A 155 -12.01 -4.02 -5.05
C PHE A 155 -10.74 -3.86 -5.91
N VAL A 156 -10.76 -2.87 -6.81
CA VAL A 156 -9.61 -2.53 -7.66
C VAL A 156 -9.24 -1.07 -7.36
N LYS A 157 -8.06 -0.88 -6.77
CA LYS A 157 -7.54 0.45 -6.46
C LYS A 157 -7.11 1.17 -7.75
N ASP A 158 -7.21 2.49 -7.75
CA ASP A 158 -6.63 3.33 -8.80
C ASP A 158 -5.15 2.98 -9.05
N GLY A 159 -4.82 2.82 -10.33
CA GLY A 159 -3.51 2.39 -10.82
C GLY A 159 -3.32 0.86 -10.98
N ALA A 160 -4.23 0.03 -10.45
CA ALA A 160 -4.22 -1.41 -10.71
C ALA A 160 -4.96 -1.77 -12.01
N ASN A 161 -4.55 -2.87 -12.66
CA ASN A 161 -5.18 -3.37 -13.88
C ASN A 161 -5.69 -4.78 -13.64
N VAL A 162 -6.97 -5.04 -13.90
CA VAL A 162 -7.58 -6.36 -13.66
C VAL A 162 -8.25 -6.90 -14.91
N THR A 163 -7.91 -8.13 -15.28
CA THR A 163 -8.66 -8.93 -16.26
C THR A 163 -9.38 -10.05 -15.54
N ILE A 164 -10.64 -10.27 -15.88
CA ILE A 164 -11.49 -11.29 -15.25
C ILE A 164 -11.95 -12.26 -16.33
N SER A 165 -11.78 -13.56 -16.08
CA SER A 165 -12.34 -14.63 -16.87
C SER A 165 -13.13 -15.57 -15.96
N ASN A 166 -14.45 -15.67 -16.17
CA ASN A 166 -15.30 -16.60 -15.41
C ASN A 166 -15.23 -16.43 -13.88
N LEU A 167 -15.40 -15.19 -13.40
CA LEU A 167 -15.61 -14.90 -11.98
C LEU A 167 -17.10 -14.85 -11.67
N VAL A 168 -17.54 -15.58 -10.64
CA VAL A 168 -18.88 -15.44 -10.08
C VAL A 168 -18.79 -14.66 -8.76
N ALA A 169 -19.55 -13.58 -8.63
CA ALA A 169 -19.67 -12.82 -7.38
C ALA A 169 -21.10 -12.96 -6.84
N GLN A 170 -21.27 -13.64 -5.71
CA GLN A 170 -22.59 -13.92 -5.12
C GLN A 170 -22.69 -13.55 -3.64
N ASN A 171 -23.83 -13.01 -3.21
CA ASN A 171 -24.10 -12.69 -1.79
C ASN A 171 -23.03 -11.83 -1.11
N ASN A 172 -22.37 -10.95 -1.88
CA ASN A 172 -21.33 -10.07 -1.37
C ASN A 172 -21.94 -8.72 -0.97
N ALA A 173 -21.42 -8.10 0.08
CA ALA A 173 -21.89 -6.83 0.61
C ALA A 173 -20.77 -5.81 0.77
N ALA A 174 -21.16 -4.54 0.68
CA ALA A 174 -20.33 -3.36 0.81
C ALA A 174 -21.04 -2.41 1.79
N THR A 175 -20.48 -2.24 2.99
CA THR A 175 -21.13 -1.53 4.10
C THR A 175 -20.23 -0.40 4.57
N GLY A 176 -20.72 0.85 4.56
CA GLY A 176 -19.99 1.98 5.15
C GLY A 176 -19.89 1.84 6.67
N GLY A 177 -18.86 2.44 7.26
CA GLY A 177 -18.73 2.56 8.71
C GLY A 177 -19.58 3.70 9.27
N ASP A 178 -19.78 3.68 10.58
CA ASP A 178 -20.56 4.67 11.29
C ASP A 178 -19.79 5.99 11.44
N GLY A 179 -20.55 7.09 11.39
CA GLY A 179 -20.02 8.41 11.70
C GLY A 179 -19.82 8.62 13.20
N GLY A 180 -18.85 9.45 13.56
CA GLY A 180 -18.52 9.77 14.93
C GLY A 180 -19.54 10.69 15.58
N ALA A 181 -19.91 10.39 16.83
CA ALA A 181 -20.74 11.28 17.63
C ALA A 181 -20.06 12.65 17.82
N GLN A 182 -20.86 13.72 17.74
CA GLN A 182 -20.38 15.07 18.04
C GLN A 182 -19.98 15.21 19.51
N THR A 183 -18.87 15.89 19.76
CA THR A 183 -18.41 16.23 21.12
C THR A 183 -18.20 17.74 21.26
N THR A 184 -17.82 18.20 22.45
CA THR A 184 -17.57 19.63 22.73
C THR A 184 -16.64 20.27 21.69
N ALA A 185 -16.95 21.51 21.29
CA ALA A 185 -16.31 22.21 20.18
C ALA A 185 -14.76 22.17 20.20
N GLY A 186 -14.17 21.77 19.08
CA GLY A 186 -12.73 21.90 18.80
C GLY A 186 -11.90 20.62 18.86
N ILE A 187 -12.50 19.45 19.10
CA ILE A 187 -11.81 18.16 19.11
C ILE A 187 -12.45 17.21 18.09
N THR A 188 -11.66 16.70 17.13
CA THR A 188 -12.09 15.73 16.12
C THR A 188 -11.24 14.47 16.21
N GLY A 189 -11.87 13.30 16.24
CA GLY A 189 -11.23 12.01 16.03
C GLY A 189 -10.83 11.79 14.58
N GLY A 190 -10.26 10.63 14.29
CA GLY A 190 -9.90 10.24 12.93
C GLY A 190 -11.09 9.70 12.14
N GLY A 191 -11.10 9.88 10.83
CA GLY A 191 -12.09 9.21 9.98
C GLY A 191 -11.83 7.71 9.86
N GLY A 192 -12.88 6.96 9.57
CA GLY A 192 -12.77 5.53 9.29
C GLY A 192 -12.07 5.24 7.96
N GLY A 193 -11.39 4.08 7.89
CA GLY A 193 -10.71 3.57 6.70
C GLY A 193 -11.52 2.51 5.94
N MET A 194 -10.88 1.83 4.99
CA MET A 194 -11.47 0.68 4.28
C MET A 194 -11.37 -0.59 5.14
N GLY A 195 -12.00 -0.56 6.31
CA GLY A 195 -12.02 -1.66 7.28
C GLY A 195 -11.42 -1.29 8.64
N GLY A 196 -10.50 -0.35 8.69
CA GLY A 196 -9.91 0.07 9.95
C GLY A 196 -10.58 1.28 10.57
N ASP A 197 -10.82 1.23 11.87
CA ASP A 197 -11.49 2.31 12.61
C ASP A 197 -10.60 3.56 12.72
N GLY A 198 -11.23 4.73 12.77
CA GLY A 198 -10.57 5.99 13.07
C GLY A 198 -10.12 6.08 14.53
N GLY A 199 -9.02 6.79 14.76
CA GLY A 199 -8.45 7.00 16.09
C GLY A 199 -9.33 7.88 16.98
N VAL A 200 -9.31 7.58 18.28
CA VAL A 200 -9.97 8.39 19.32
C VAL A 200 -9.17 9.66 19.59
N ALA A 201 -9.85 10.78 19.80
CA ALA A 201 -9.22 12.01 20.21
C ALA A 201 -8.89 12.01 21.70
N VAL A 202 -7.71 12.50 22.09
CA VAL A 202 -7.26 12.51 23.49
C VAL A 202 -6.81 13.91 23.88
N ALA A 203 -7.40 14.47 24.94
CA ALA A 203 -7.02 15.70 25.66
C ALA A 203 -6.19 16.74 24.87
N GLY A 204 -6.79 17.35 23.83
CA GLY A 204 -6.16 18.43 23.04
C GLY A 204 -5.52 17.99 21.73
N ASN A 205 -5.67 16.72 21.34
CA ASN A 205 -5.14 16.18 20.09
C ASN A 205 -6.22 15.45 19.29
N SER A 206 -6.11 15.51 17.96
CA SER A 206 -6.99 14.81 17.02
C SER A 206 -6.64 13.32 16.93
N GLY A 207 -7.58 12.51 16.47
CA GLY A 207 -7.35 11.09 16.17
C GLY A 207 -6.80 10.87 14.75
N GLY A 208 -6.01 9.82 14.55
CA GLY A 208 -5.47 9.41 13.25
C GLY A 208 -6.46 8.64 12.39
N GLY A 209 -6.33 8.69 11.07
CA GLY A 209 -7.26 8.02 10.15
C GLY A 209 -7.14 6.50 10.15
N GLY A 210 -8.26 5.80 9.97
CA GLY A 210 -8.31 4.36 9.87
C GLY A 210 -7.60 3.82 8.61
N GLY A 211 -7.10 2.58 8.71
CA GLY A 211 -6.34 1.94 7.63
C GLY A 211 -7.16 0.99 6.75
N LEU A 212 -6.44 0.24 5.91
CA LEU A 212 -6.99 -0.72 4.97
C LEU A 212 -7.04 -2.13 5.58
N GLY A 213 -8.24 -2.69 5.68
CA GLY A 213 -8.52 -4.04 6.19
C GLY A 213 -8.99 -4.06 7.64
N SER A 214 -9.69 -5.13 8.02
CA SER A 214 -10.39 -5.28 9.31
C SER A 214 -9.50 -5.28 10.55
N GLY A 215 -8.17 -5.39 10.39
CA GLY A 215 -7.20 -5.34 11.49
C GLY A 215 -6.49 -3.99 11.63
N ALA A 216 -6.70 -3.06 10.70
CA ALA A 216 -6.07 -1.75 10.76
C ALA A 216 -6.81 -0.85 11.75
N THR A 217 -6.09 0.02 12.45
CA THR A 217 -6.69 1.03 13.35
C THR A 217 -6.04 2.38 13.14
N GLY A 218 -6.76 3.45 13.40
CA GLY A 218 -6.24 4.80 13.36
C GLY A 218 -5.31 5.09 14.53
N GLY A 219 -4.29 5.91 14.26
CA GLY A 219 -3.33 6.33 15.27
C GLY A 219 -3.94 7.21 16.36
N SER A 220 -3.21 7.38 17.46
CA SER A 220 -3.54 8.35 18.52
C SER A 220 -2.38 9.33 18.71
N ASN A 221 -2.66 10.63 18.82
CA ASN A 221 -1.63 11.68 18.94
C ASN A 221 -0.63 11.65 17.78
N VAL A 222 0.68 11.53 18.08
CA VAL A 222 1.79 11.36 17.13
C VAL A 222 2.07 9.90 16.76
N GLY A 223 1.24 8.97 17.24
CA GLY A 223 1.37 7.55 16.91
C GLY A 223 0.67 7.24 15.61
N ASN A 224 1.34 6.50 14.74
CA ASN A 224 0.72 5.94 13.53
C ASN A 224 -0.39 4.94 13.90
N GLY A 225 -1.27 4.69 12.95
CA GLY A 225 -2.23 3.60 13.03
C GLY A 225 -1.59 2.21 12.97
N GLY A 226 -2.42 1.18 13.07
CA GLY A 226 -2.04 -0.20 12.81
C GLY A 226 -1.82 -0.47 11.32
N ASP A 227 -0.95 -1.45 11.03
CA ASP A 227 -0.69 -1.93 9.67
C ASP A 227 -1.97 -2.49 9.04
N GLY A 228 -2.05 -2.35 7.71
CA GLY A 228 -3.16 -2.86 6.92
C GLY A 228 -2.84 -4.15 6.17
N ILE A 229 -3.77 -4.58 5.32
CA ILE A 229 -3.61 -5.79 4.49
C ILE A 229 -2.66 -5.63 3.30
N ALA A 230 -2.27 -4.40 2.95
CA ALA A 230 -1.31 -4.12 1.88
C ALA A 230 0.13 -4.23 2.41
N GLN A 231 0.84 -5.29 2.02
CA GLN A 231 2.16 -5.59 2.55
C GLN A 231 3.21 -4.56 2.10
N GLY A 232 4.04 -4.11 3.05
CA GLY A 232 5.09 -3.11 2.78
C GLY A 232 4.57 -1.70 2.55
N GLU A 233 3.26 -1.49 2.66
CA GLU A 233 2.61 -0.19 2.51
C GLU A 233 2.29 0.40 3.88
N GLY A 234 2.35 1.74 3.99
CA GLY A 234 2.21 2.43 5.28
C GLY A 234 0.85 2.25 5.96
N ALA A 235 0.85 2.30 7.28
CA ALA A 235 -0.33 2.26 8.15
C ALA A 235 -1.25 3.48 8.01
N GLY A 236 -2.38 3.46 8.74
CA GLY A 236 -3.24 4.63 8.92
C GLY A 236 -2.47 5.85 9.46
N GLY A 237 -2.84 7.06 9.04
CA GLY A 237 -2.15 8.30 9.40
C GLY A 237 -2.26 8.65 10.89
N ASP A 238 -1.34 9.49 11.38
CA ASP A 238 -1.36 10.05 12.74
C ASP A 238 -2.33 11.26 12.86
N GLY A 239 -2.62 11.66 14.09
CA GLY A 239 -3.60 12.71 14.43
C GLY A 239 -2.98 14.08 14.69
N ALA A 240 -1.80 14.38 14.14
CA ALA A 240 -0.93 15.45 14.63
C ALA A 240 -1.36 16.91 14.32
N ASN A 241 -2.61 17.20 13.91
CA ASN A 241 -3.03 18.58 13.63
C ASN A 241 -4.39 18.97 14.23
N LEU A 242 -4.43 20.20 14.81
CA LEU A 242 -5.58 20.85 15.48
C LEU A 242 -6.63 21.44 14.52
N GLY A 243 -6.65 21.02 13.26
CA GLY A 243 -7.66 21.39 12.29
C GLY A 243 -8.22 20.12 11.69
N GLY A 244 -9.53 19.92 11.77
CA GLY A 244 -10.26 18.72 11.34
C GLY A 244 -10.23 18.41 9.84
N GLY A 245 -9.13 18.68 9.15
CA GLY A 245 -8.81 18.03 7.89
C GLY A 245 -7.94 16.82 8.20
N GLY A 246 -8.40 15.62 7.84
CA GLY A 246 -7.58 14.42 7.94
C GLY A 246 -6.18 14.70 7.39
N GLY A 247 -5.14 14.29 8.14
CA GLY A 247 -3.77 14.32 7.63
C GLY A 247 -3.72 13.61 6.27
N THR A 248 -2.70 13.92 5.47
CA THR A 248 -2.41 13.13 4.27
C THR A 248 -2.25 11.68 4.69
N GLY A 249 -3.33 10.90 4.60
CA GLY A 249 -3.27 9.47 4.87
C GLY A 249 -2.14 8.91 4.02
N GLY A 250 -1.40 7.94 4.56
CA GLY A 250 -0.57 7.10 3.71
C GLY A 250 -1.43 6.53 2.58
N ASN A 251 -0.82 5.94 1.55
CA ASN A 251 -1.50 5.42 0.37
C ASN A 251 -2.67 4.41 0.65
N ASN A 252 -2.82 3.98 1.92
CA ASN A 252 -3.85 3.10 2.48
C ASN A 252 -4.85 3.74 3.45
N GLY A 253 -4.65 5.00 3.85
CA GLY A 253 -5.43 5.66 4.90
C GLY A 253 -6.69 6.33 4.37
N GLY A 254 -7.80 6.20 5.10
CA GLY A 254 -8.99 7.02 4.89
C GLY A 254 -8.68 8.47 5.25
N GLY A 255 -8.82 9.39 4.29
CA GLY A 255 -8.85 10.82 4.59
C GLY A 255 -10.12 11.12 5.40
N GLY A 256 -9.96 11.53 6.66
CA GLY A 256 -11.08 11.99 7.48
C GLY A 256 -11.79 13.16 6.81
N GLY A 257 -13.11 13.05 6.70
CA GLY A 257 -14.00 13.97 5.99
C GLY A 257 -13.95 15.41 6.51
N SER A 258 -14.25 16.32 5.59
CA SER A 258 -14.44 17.77 5.73
C SER A 258 -15.61 18.16 6.62
#